data_AF-A0A947TBE1-F1
#
_entry.id   AF-A0A947TBE1-F1
#
_cell.length_a   1.000
_cell.length_b   1.000
_cell.length_c   1.000
_cell.angle_alpha   90.00
_cell.angle_beta   90.00
_cell.angle_gamma   90.00
#
_symmetry.space_group_name_H-M   'P 1'
#
loop_
_entity.id
_entity.type
_entity.pdbx_description
1 polymer ?
#
loop_
_entity_poly.entity_id
_entity_poly.type
_entity_poly.pdbx_seq_one_letter_code
_entity_poly.pdbx_strand_id
1 'polypeptide(L)'
;MATIAAEKPQFRTAPSAHEALKEHFEKHPDQRMSHPHKWDVSRSDIYAEDRWQPIFREMREAGPLHYIPESPFGPYWAVVQHKAIQHIEALPDLFSSSWEHGGITILERAEDIPEEERLELPMFIAMDRPKHTGQRRTVAPAFTPGEMKRMEADIRQRTGELLDSLPRGEVFDWVDKVSIELTTGMLALLFGFPWEDRRLLTLWSDWS
;
A
#
# COMPACT_ATOMS: atom_id res chain seq x y z
N MET A 1 -34.86 -29.05 -15.06
CA MET A 1 -33.55 -28.75 -15.65
C MET A 1 -32.56 -28.60 -14.50
N ALA A 2 -31.59 -29.51 -14.39
CA ALA A 2 -30.61 -29.48 -13.31
C ALA A 2 -29.63 -28.33 -13.55
N THR A 3 -29.49 -27.44 -12.56
CA THR A 3 -28.50 -26.38 -12.54
C THR A 3 -27.12 -27.02 -12.59
N ILE A 4 -26.45 -26.93 -13.73
CA ILE A 4 -25.05 -27.36 -13.89
C ILE A 4 -24.25 -26.50 -12.89
N ALA A 5 -23.60 -27.14 -11.92
CA ALA A 5 -22.70 -26.45 -11.03
C ALA A 5 -21.62 -25.78 -11.88
N ALA A 6 -21.50 -24.46 -11.81
CA ALA A 6 -20.45 -23.74 -12.50
C ALA A 6 -19.11 -24.37 -12.11
N GLU A 7 -18.30 -24.77 -13.10
CA GLU A 7 -16.95 -25.24 -12.86
C GLU A 7 -16.22 -24.21 -11.99
N LYS A 8 -15.47 -24.69 -10.99
CA LYS A 8 -14.70 -23.78 -10.14
C LYS A 8 -13.76 -22.98 -11.04
N PRO A 9 -13.78 -21.64 -10.96
CA PRO A 9 -12.88 -20.83 -11.77
C PRO A 9 -11.44 -21.24 -11.50
N GLN A 10 -10.68 -21.46 -12.57
CA GLN A 10 -9.25 -21.70 -12.50
C GLN A 10 -8.55 -20.35 -12.35
N PHE A 11 -7.86 -20.16 -11.24
CA PHE A 11 -7.01 -18.99 -11.03
C PHE A 11 -5.55 -19.41 -11.18
N ARG A 12 -4.76 -18.59 -11.86
CA ARG A 12 -3.30 -18.72 -11.91
C ARG A 12 -2.67 -17.46 -11.33
N THR A 13 -1.63 -17.63 -10.53
CA THR A 13 -0.88 -16.53 -9.91
C THR A 13 0.49 -16.36 -10.57
N ALA A 14 0.64 -16.75 -11.85
CA ALA A 14 1.93 -16.85 -12.54
C ALA A 14 2.13 -15.73 -13.59
N PRO A 15 3.34 -15.14 -13.70
CA PRO A 15 4.44 -15.32 -12.76
C PRO A 15 4.06 -14.74 -11.39
N SER A 16 4.36 -15.49 -10.34
CA SER A 16 4.14 -15.01 -8.99
C SER A 16 5.10 -13.87 -8.69
N ALA A 17 4.71 -12.96 -7.79
CA ALA A 17 5.62 -11.94 -7.28
C ALA A 17 6.93 -12.58 -6.77
N HIS A 18 6.85 -13.78 -6.20
CA HIS A 18 8.01 -14.57 -5.82
C HIS A 18 8.91 -14.97 -7.00
N GLU A 19 8.34 -15.52 -8.08
CA GLU A 19 9.12 -15.90 -9.27
C GLU A 19 9.79 -14.68 -9.92
N ALA A 20 9.07 -13.56 -10.03
CA ALA A 20 9.62 -12.31 -10.55
C ALA A 20 10.76 -11.77 -9.65
N LEU A 21 10.57 -11.78 -8.33
CA LEU A 21 11.59 -11.34 -7.36
C LEU A 21 12.83 -12.24 -7.39
N LYS A 22 12.62 -13.56 -7.51
CA LYS A 22 13.69 -14.54 -7.61
C LYS A 22 14.51 -14.34 -8.88
N GLU A 23 13.85 -14.22 -10.04
CA GLU A 23 14.52 -13.96 -11.32
C GLU A 23 15.30 -12.64 -11.28
N HIS A 24 14.72 -11.61 -10.65
CA HIS A 24 15.40 -10.31 -10.45
C HIS A 24 16.69 -10.47 -9.65
N PHE A 25 16.67 -11.13 -8.50
CA PHE A 25 17.88 -11.33 -7.69
C PHE A 25 18.88 -12.33 -8.27
N GLU A 26 18.45 -13.25 -9.13
CA GLU A 26 19.36 -14.09 -9.91
C GLU A 26 20.14 -13.26 -10.94
N LYS A 27 19.51 -12.25 -11.55
CA LYS A 27 20.15 -11.33 -12.51
C LYS A 27 20.91 -10.20 -11.83
N HIS A 28 20.47 -9.77 -10.65
CA HIS A 28 20.97 -8.61 -9.90
C HIS A 28 21.26 -8.99 -8.44
N PRO A 29 22.23 -9.88 -8.18
CA PRO A 29 22.54 -10.36 -6.83
C PRO A 29 23.03 -9.25 -5.89
N ASP A 30 23.63 -8.20 -6.45
CA ASP A 30 24.10 -6.99 -5.77
C ASP A 30 22.96 -6.13 -5.21
N GLN A 31 21.75 -6.24 -5.75
CA GLN A 31 20.57 -5.50 -5.28
C GLN A 31 19.87 -6.18 -4.10
N ARG A 32 20.33 -7.37 -3.69
CA ARG A 32 19.76 -8.08 -2.56
C ARG A 32 20.28 -7.49 -1.25
N MET A 33 19.39 -6.82 -0.53
CA MET A 33 19.69 -6.24 0.77
C MET A 33 19.95 -7.33 1.84
N SER A 34 20.86 -7.05 2.76
CA SER A 34 21.21 -7.96 3.87
C SER A 34 20.36 -7.66 5.10
N HIS A 35 19.63 -8.66 5.59
CA HIS A 35 18.78 -8.57 6.78
C HIS A 35 19.32 -9.47 7.88
N PRO A 36 20.29 -9.02 8.70
CA PRO A 36 21.00 -9.87 9.65
C PRO A 36 20.16 -10.24 10.87
N HIS A 37 19.18 -9.41 11.26
CA HIS A 37 18.36 -9.65 12.43
C HIS A 37 17.18 -10.57 12.11
N LYS A 38 16.95 -11.61 12.93
CA LYS A 38 15.88 -12.61 12.68
C LYS A 38 14.46 -12.03 12.62
N TRP A 39 14.23 -10.94 13.33
CA TRP A 39 12.96 -10.20 13.37
C TRP A 39 12.99 -8.92 12.56
N ASP A 40 13.97 -8.77 11.67
CA ASP A 40 13.88 -7.74 10.66
C ASP A 40 12.80 -8.11 9.63
N VAL A 41 11.63 -7.50 9.80
CA VAL A 41 10.45 -7.70 8.94
C VAL A 41 10.38 -6.70 7.79
N SER A 42 11.42 -5.90 7.56
CA SER A 42 11.52 -5.02 6.39
C SER A 42 11.89 -5.78 5.10
N ARG A 43 12.33 -7.04 5.22
CA ARG A 43 12.68 -7.91 4.11
C ARG A 43 11.48 -8.19 3.20
N SER A 44 11.60 -7.94 1.90
CA SER A 44 10.49 -8.08 0.95
C SER A 44 10.09 -9.54 0.65
N ASP A 45 11.04 -10.46 0.80
CA ASP A 45 10.87 -11.88 0.48
C ASP A 45 9.81 -12.58 1.35
N ILE A 46 9.65 -12.20 2.64
CA ILE A 46 8.62 -12.80 3.50
C ILE A 46 7.20 -12.48 3.03
N TYR A 47 7.03 -11.38 2.30
CA TYR A 47 5.74 -10.95 1.75
C TYR A 47 5.51 -11.56 0.37
N ALA A 48 6.54 -11.55 -0.50
CA ALA A 48 6.48 -12.17 -1.81
C ALA A 48 6.21 -13.70 -1.74
N GLU A 49 6.76 -14.36 -0.71
CA GLU A 49 6.60 -15.79 -0.44
C GLU A 49 5.43 -16.11 0.51
N ASP A 50 4.69 -15.09 0.96
CA ASP A 50 3.58 -15.22 1.92
C ASP A 50 3.91 -16.06 3.18
N ARG A 51 5.08 -15.77 3.80
CA ARG A 51 5.63 -16.47 4.96
C ARG A 51 5.87 -15.59 6.19
N TRP A 52 5.30 -14.39 6.20
CA TRP A 52 5.44 -13.41 7.27
C TRP A 52 4.68 -13.81 8.56
N GLN A 53 3.59 -14.57 8.43
CA GLN A 53 2.65 -14.92 9.49
C GLN A 53 3.30 -15.59 10.73
N PRO A 54 4.15 -16.63 10.59
CA PRO A 54 4.82 -17.23 11.76
C PRO A 54 5.80 -16.28 12.45
N ILE A 55 6.48 -15.41 11.69
CA ILE A 55 7.44 -14.43 12.25
C ILE A 55 6.69 -13.44 13.14
N PHE A 56 5.62 -12.83 12.61
CA PHE A 56 4.80 -11.91 13.39
C PHE A 56 4.06 -12.60 14.56
N ARG A 57 3.77 -13.90 14.47
CA ARG A 57 3.23 -14.67 15.60
C ARG A 57 4.26 -14.77 16.73
N GLU A 58 5.48 -15.21 16.43
CA GLU A 58 6.58 -15.31 17.40
C GLU A 58 6.85 -13.94 18.06
N MET A 59 6.93 -12.88 17.26
CA MET A 59 7.13 -11.52 17.79
C MET A 59 6.01 -11.12 18.75
N ARG A 60 4.73 -11.33 18.38
CA ARG A 60 3.59 -11.00 19.26
C ARG A 60 3.56 -11.82 20.55
N GLU A 61 4.03 -13.07 20.52
CA GLU A 61 4.16 -13.92 21.72
C GLU A 61 5.27 -13.43 22.64
N ALA A 62 6.37 -12.93 22.08
CA ALA A 62 7.50 -12.38 22.83
C ALA A 62 7.23 -10.97 23.41
N GLY A 63 6.33 -10.20 22.82
CA GLY A 63 5.95 -8.87 23.30
C GLY A 63 5.44 -7.93 22.21
N PRO A 64 4.93 -6.75 22.58
CA PRO A 64 4.35 -5.81 21.61
C PRO A 64 5.38 -5.00 20.81
N LEU A 65 6.59 -4.86 21.33
CA LEU A 65 7.63 -3.95 20.84
C LEU A 65 8.97 -4.68 20.80
N HIS A 66 9.67 -4.58 19.68
CA HIS A 66 10.99 -5.19 19.51
C HIS A 66 11.93 -4.18 18.85
N TYR A 67 13.07 -3.92 19.48
CA TYR A 67 14.10 -3.09 18.87
C TYR A 67 14.94 -3.92 17.89
N ILE A 68 15.05 -3.44 16.66
CA ILE A 68 15.83 -4.05 15.58
C ILE A 68 17.04 -3.14 15.35
N PRO A 69 18.24 -3.52 15.82
CA PRO A 69 19.40 -2.63 15.79
C PRO A 69 20.05 -2.52 14.40
N GLU A 70 19.83 -3.51 13.53
CA GLU A 70 20.49 -3.61 12.23
C GLU A 70 19.48 -4.06 11.16
N SER A 71 19.28 -3.19 10.16
CA SER A 71 18.52 -3.47 8.94
C SER A 71 19.08 -2.63 7.78
N PRO A 72 18.72 -2.94 6.52
CA PRO A 72 19.04 -2.08 5.37
C PRO A 72 18.51 -0.65 5.46
N PHE A 73 17.56 -0.39 6.36
CA PHE A 73 16.89 0.89 6.56
C PHE A 73 17.24 1.51 7.92
N GLY A 74 18.37 1.14 8.52
CA GLY A 74 18.77 1.62 9.83
C GLY A 74 18.07 0.89 10.99
N PRO A 75 18.33 1.30 12.24
CA PRO A 75 17.68 0.72 13.41
C PRO A 75 16.22 1.18 13.54
N TYR A 76 15.31 0.28 13.91
CA TYR A 76 13.90 0.64 14.11
C TYR A 76 13.23 -0.15 15.24
N TRP A 77 12.06 0.32 15.68
CA TRP A 77 11.18 -0.40 16.59
C TRP A 77 10.05 -1.08 15.82
N ALA A 78 10.00 -2.40 15.87
CA ALA A 78 8.88 -3.16 15.34
C ALA A 78 7.72 -3.17 16.34
N VAL A 79 6.60 -2.54 15.94
CA VAL A 79 5.35 -2.49 16.72
C VAL A 79 4.38 -3.53 16.16
N VAL A 80 4.20 -4.65 16.87
CA VAL A 80 3.51 -5.84 16.29
C VAL A 80 2.16 -6.16 16.92
N GLN A 81 1.76 -5.42 17.96
CA GLN A 81 0.50 -5.65 18.67
C GLN A 81 -0.49 -4.50 18.47
N HIS A 82 -1.74 -4.86 18.19
CA HIS A 82 -2.83 -3.91 17.92
C HIS A 82 -2.94 -2.77 18.95
N LYS A 83 -2.93 -3.10 20.26
CA LYS A 83 -3.04 -2.07 21.31
C LYS A 83 -1.84 -1.12 21.34
N ALA A 84 -0.64 -1.59 21.00
CA ALA A 84 0.56 -0.75 20.95
C ALA A 84 0.50 0.22 19.77
N ILE A 85 0.05 -0.26 18.59
CA ILE A 85 -0.18 0.60 17.41
C ILE A 85 -1.18 1.70 17.75
N GLN A 86 -2.35 1.34 18.32
CA GLN A 86 -3.36 2.32 18.72
C GLN A 86 -2.83 3.35 19.73
N HIS A 87 -2.00 2.92 20.68
CA HIS A 87 -1.41 3.82 21.67
C HIS A 87 -0.47 4.84 21.01
N ILE A 88 0.38 4.38 20.11
CA ILE A 88 1.35 5.21 19.37
C ILE A 88 0.60 6.20 18.46
N GLU A 89 -0.33 5.72 17.63
CA GLU A 89 -1.09 6.57 16.71
C GLU A 89 -1.98 7.61 17.42
N ALA A 90 -2.37 7.35 18.69
CA ALA A 90 -3.13 8.29 19.50
C ALA A 90 -2.29 9.44 20.08
N LEU A 91 -0.96 9.35 20.03
CA LEU A 91 -0.02 10.30 20.64
C LEU A 91 0.90 10.96 19.59
N PRO A 92 0.38 11.67 18.57
CA PRO A 92 1.20 12.25 17.50
C PRO A 92 2.15 13.35 17.99
N ASP A 93 1.87 13.97 19.15
CA ASP A 93 2.78 14.96 19.74
C ASP A 93 4.04 14.29 20.34
N LEU A 94 4.02 12.97 20.55
CA LEU A 94 5.16 12.16 20.98
C LEU A 94 5.75 11.34 19.82
N PHE A 95 4.89 10.81 18.94
CA PHE A 95 5.25 10.03 17.77
C PHE A 95 4.89 10.80 16.50
N SER A 96 5.79 11.70 16.11
CA SER A 96 5.61 12.57 14.95
C SER A 96 5.51 11.76 13.66
N SER A 97 4.70 12.24 12.71
CA SER A 97 4.69 11.75 11.32
C SER A 97 5.38 12.71 10.35
N SER A 98 5.96 13.79 10.85
CA SER A 98 6.53 14.86 10.04
C SER A 98 7.63 14.35 9.12
N TRP A 99 7.60 14.74 7.84
CA TRP A 99 8.69 14.51 6.90
C TRP A 99 10.02 15.11 7.39
N GLU A 100 9.98 16.12 8.27
CA GLU A 100 11.15 16.69 8.95
C GLU A 100 11.90 15.64 9.80
N HIS A 101 11.22 14.59 10.25
CA HIS A 101 11.78 13.49 11.05
C HIS A 101 11.95 12.17 10.28
N GLY A 102 11.76 12.16 8.96
CA GLY A 102 11.84 10.95 8.13
C GLY A 102 10.53 10.52 7.50
N GLY A 103 9.40 11.10 7.94
CA GLY A 103 8.09 10.86 7.32
C GLY A 103 7.39 9.61 7.84
N ILE A 104 6.67 8.92 6.95
CA ILE A 104 5.70 7.86 7.31
C ILE A 104 6.06 6.48 6.75
N THR A 105 7.24 6.34 6.15
CA THR A 105 7.77 5.06 5.66
C THR A 105 8.97 4.63 6.51
N ILE A 106 9.38 3.37 6.37
CA ILE A 106 10.59 2.86 7.04
C ILE A 106 11.89 3.41 6.41
N LEU A 107 11.78 4.07 5.25
CA LEU A 107 12.94 4.59 4.54
C LEU A 107 13.50 5.81 5.29
N GLU A 108 14.77 5.75 5.65
CA GLU A 108 15.47 6.93 6.12
C GLU A 108 15.69 7.93 4.97
N ARG A 109 15.79 9.21 5.32
CA ARG A 109 16.14 10.22 4.33
C ARG A 109 17.57 9.97 3.89
N ALA A 110 17.81 9.89 2.59
CA ALA A 110 19.16 9.80 2.06
C ALA A 110 20.00 10.99 2.56
N GLU A 111 21.00 10.72 3.39
CA GLU A 111 21.91 11.73 3.95
C GLU A 111 22.91 12.23 2.91
N ASP A 112 23.16 11.43 1.87
CA ASP A 112 24.12 11.71 0.80
C ASP A 112 23.58 12.62 -0.30
N ILE A 113 22.29 13.00 -0.25
CA ILE A 113 21.69 13.92 -1.22
C ILE A 113 21.80 15.36 -0.68
N PRO A 114 22.48 16.28 -1.39
CA PRO A 114 22.55 17.68 -1.02
C PRO A 114 21.15 18.27 -0.78
N GLU A 115 21.00 19.12 0.24
CA GLU A 115 19.69 19.68 0.63
C GLU A 115 18.93 20.32 -0.54
N GLU A 116 19.66 20.95 -1.46
CA GLU A 116 19.10 21.59 -2.67
C GLU A 116 18.54 20.61 -3.70
N GLU A 117 18.99 19.34 -3.67
CA GLU A 117 18.56 18.27 -4.57
C GLU A 117 17.51 17.34 -3.93
N ARG A 118 17.18 17.56 -2.65
CA ARG A 118 16.18 16.77 -1.95
C ARG A 118 14.79 17.11 -2.47
N LEU A 119 14.17 16.13 -3.12
CA LEU A 119 12.74 16.14 -3.42
C LEU A 119 11.95 15.97 -2.13
N GLU A 120 11.60 17.10 -1.50
CA GLU A 120 10.63 17.12 -0.43
C GLU A 120 9.23 17.11 -1.03
N LEU A 121 8.48 16.04 -0.78
CA LEU A 121 7.07 15.93 -1.17
C LEU A 121 6.20 16.20 0.07
N PRO A 122 5.89 17.48 0.38
CA PRO A 122 5.10 17.82 1.56
C PRO A 122 3.65 17.35 1.37
N MET A 123 3.36 16.14 1.85
CA MET A 123 2.03 15.55 1.92
C MET A 123 1.48 15.70 3.33
N PHE A 124 0.19 16.04 3.49
CA PHE A 124 -0.37 16.25 4.83
C PHE A 124 -0.25 15.01 5.74
N ILE A 125 -0.23 13.79 5.19
CA ILE A 125 -0.01 12.55 5.95
C ILE A 125 1.33 12.56 6.71
N ALA A 126 2.34 13.23 6.14
CA ALA A 126 3.66 13.38 6.70
C ALA A 126 3.85 14.75 7.38
N MET A 127 2.83 15.27 8.06
CA MET A 127 2.90 16.54 8.79
C MET A 127 2.30 16.40 10.19
N ASP A 128 2.84 17.15 11.14
CA ASP A 128 2.25 17.30 12.46
C ASP A 128 1.20 18.42 12.52
N ARG A 129 0.51 18.50 13.67
CA ARG A 129 -0.37 19.61 13.99
C ARG A 129 0.45 20.90 14.13
N PRO A 130 -0.09 22.07 13.73
CA PRO A 130 -1.44 22.30 13.23
C PRO A 130 -1.60 22.16 11.71
N LYS A 131 -0.50 22.05 10.95
CA LYS A 131 -0.54 22.02 9.47
C LYS A 131 -1.35 20.85 8.93
N HIS A 132 -1.12 19.64 9.46
CA HIS A 132 -1.93 18.46 9.11
C HIS A 132 -3.42 18.69 9.34
N THR A 133 -3.81 19.25 10.49
CA THR A 133 -5.22 19.53 10.81
C THR A 133 -5.85 20.48 9.79
N GLY A 134 -5.12 21.53 9.39
CA GLY A 134 -5.57 22.48 8.37
C GLY A 134 -5.80 21.81 7.02
N GLN A 135 -4.81 21.07 6.51
CA GLN A 135 -4.90 20.43 5.19
C GLN A 135 -5.92 19.27 5.18
N ARG A 136 -5.97 18.43 6.22
CA ARG A 136 -6.99 17.37 6.32
C ARG A 136 -8.41 17.94 6.29
N ARG A 137 -8.63 19.12 6.88
CA ARG A 137 -9.95 19.78 6.91
C ARG A 137 -10.43 20.23 5.53
N THR A 138 -9.53 20.50 4.57
CA THR A 138 -9.95 20.92 3.22
C THR A 138 -10.46 19.75 2.38
N VAL A 139 -9.95 18.53 2.60
CA VAL A 139 -10.33 17.32 1.85
C VAL A 139 -11.44 16.51 2.53
N ALA A 140 -11.54 16.55 3.87
CA ALA A 140 -12.51 15.76 4.63
C ALA A 140 -13.99 15.90 4.17
N PRO A 141 -14.49 17.08 3.74
CA PRO A 141 -15.88 17.22 3.30
C PRO A 141 -16.28 16.32 2.12
N ALA A 142 -15.33 15.96 1.25
CA ALA A 142 -15.57 15.08 0.10
C ALA A 142 -15.90 13.63 0.52
N PHE A 143 -15.61 13.27 1.77
CA PHE A 143 -15.77 11.91 2.29
C PHE A 143 -16.86 11.79 3.36
N THR A 144 -17.79 12.76 3.41
CA THR A 144 -18.92 12.70 4.35
C THR A 144 -19.94 11.64 3.94
N PRO A 145 -20.78 11.14 4.86
CA PRO A 145 -21.84 10.20 4.51
C PRO A 145 -22.80 10.70 3.42
N GLY A 146 -23.04 12.02 3.37
CA GLY A 146 -23.83 12.65 2.31
C GLY A 146 -23.17 12.52 0.94
N GLU A 147 -21.87 12.80 0.85
CA GLU A 147 -21.11 12.64 -0.40
C GLU A 147 -20.99 11.17 -0.82
N MET A 148 -20.81 10.25 0.13
CA MET A 148 -20.84 8.81 -0.16
C MET A 148 -22.16 8.39 -0.80
N LYS A 149 -23.29 8.87 -0.28
CA LYS A 149 -24.61 8.60 -0.86
C LYS A 149 -24.79 9.24 -2.23
N ARG A 150 -24.24 10.44 -2.45
CA ARG A 150 -24.28 11.13 -3.74
C ARG A 150 -23.53 10.33 -4.82
N MET A 151 -22.38 9.77 -4.48
CA MET A 151 -21.54 8.99 -5.41
C MET A 151 -22.01 7.53 -5.60
N GLU A 152 -22.86 7.01 -4.71
CA GLU A 152 -23.29 5.60 -4.72
C GLU A 152 -23.85 5.15 -6.07
N ALA A 153 -24.73 5.96 -6.68
CA ALA A 153 -25.38 5.60 -7.95
C ALA A 153 -24.35 5.43 -9.08
N ASP A 154 -23.45 6.40 -9.22
CA ASP A 154 -22.39 6.38 -10.25
C ASP A 154 -21.41 5.22 -10.03
N ILE A 155 -20.99 4.99 -8.78
CA ILE A 155 -20.11 3.87 -8.42
C ILE A 155 -20.79 2.54 -8.75
N ARG A 156 -22.05 2.36 -8.36
CA ARG A 156 -22.82 1.13 -8.60
C ARG A 156 -22.99 0.87 -10.09
N GLN A 157 -23.35 1.90 -10.86
CA GLN A 157 -23.49 1.78 -12.31
C GLN A 157 -22.17 1.33 -12.96
N ARG A 158 -21.07 2.04 -12.69
CA ARG A 158 -19.75 1.73 -13.29
C ARG A 158 -19.23 0.36 -12.88
N THR A 159 -19.44 -0.01 -11.62
CA THR A 159 -19.08 -1.34 -11.13
C THR A 159 -19.89 -2.41 -11.86
N GLY A 160 -21.20 -2.20 -12.04
CA GLY A 160 -22.06 -3.09 -12.81
C GLY A 160 -21.61 -3.25 -14.25
N GLU A 161 -21.42 -2.14 -14.96
CA GLU A 161 -20.94 -2.11 -16.36
C GLU A 161 -19.60 -2.84 -16.53
N LEU A 162 -18.66 -2.61 -15.61
CA LEU A 162 -17.37 -3.29 -15.63
C LEU A 162 -17.55 -4.80 -15.42
N LEU A 163 -18.29 -5.21 -14.39
CA LEU A 163 -18.48 -6.62 -14.07
C LEU A 163 -19.25 -7.36 -15.18
N ASP A 164 -20.19 -6.68 -15.85
CA ASP A 164 -20.94 -7.20 -17.00
C ASP A 164 -20.04 -7.37 -18.24
N SER A 165 -18.97 -6.60 -18.35
CA SER A 165 -18.00 -6.69 -19.46
C SER A 165 -16.99 -7.85 -19.34
N LEU A 166 -16.93 -8.51 -18.18
CA LEU A 166 -15.93 -9.54 -17.91
C LEU A 166 -16.20 -10.80 -18.76
N PRO A 167 -15.15 -11.42 -19.34
CA PRO A 167 -15.32 -12.61 -20.15
C PRO A 167 -15.74 -13.79 -19.26
N ARG A 168 -16.74 -14.56 -19.73
CA ARG A 168 -17.27 -15.70 -19.00
C ARG A 168 -16.64 -16.99 -19.52
N GLY A 169 -16.08 -17.78 -18.60
CA GLY A 169 -15.42 -19.05 -18.94
C GLY A 169 -14.00 -18.90 -19.50
N GLU A 170 -13.45 -17.68 -19.50
CA GLU A 170 -12.08 -17.40 -19.94
C GLU A 170 -11.22 -16.95 -18.75
N VAL A 171 -9.92 -17.25 -18.82
CA VAL A 171 -8.93 -16.76 -17.86
C VAL A 171 -8.52 -15.34 -18.24
N PHE A 172 -8.58 -14.42 -17.29
CA PHE A 172 -8.12 -13.05 -17.44
C PHE A 172 -7.43 -12.55 -16.17
N ASP A 173 -6.72 -11.43 -16.28
CA ASP A 173 -6.09 -10.77 -15.13
C ASP A 173 -7.10 -9.91 -14.37
N TRP A 174 -7.43 -10.33 -13.14
CA TRP A 174 -8.34 -9.62 -12.25
C TRP A 174 -7.76 -8.29 -11.75
N VAL A 175 -6.44 -8.20 -11.60
CA VAL A 175 -5.78 -6.97 -11.16
C VAL A 175 -5.98 -5.90 -12.22
N ASP A 176 -5.61 -6.18 -13.47
CA ASP A 176 -5.80 -5.24 -14.59
C ASP A 176 -7.29 -4.97 -14.89
N LYS A 177 -8.12 -5.99 -15.12
CA LYS A 177 -9.49 -5.79 -15.62
C LYS A 177 -10.50 -5.33 -14.57
N VAL A 178 -10.22 -5.53 -13.28
CA VAL A 178 -11.17 -5.21 -12.20
C VAL A 178 -10.58 -4.28 -11.18
N SER A 179 -9.47 -4.67 -10.56
CA SER A 179 -8.95 -3.96 -9.39
C SER A 179 -8.46 -2.56 -9.77
N ILE A 180 -7.60 -2.46 -10.79
CA ILE A 180 -7.07 -1.19 -11.30
C ILE A 180 -8.18 -0.32 -11.88
N GLU A 181 -9.08 -0.89 -12.70
CA GLU A 181 -10.15 -0.11 -13.33
C GLU A 181 -11.14 0.49 -12.32
N LEU A 182 -11.55 -0.26 -11.29
CA LEU A 182 -12.47 0.26 -10.27
C LEU A 182 -11.82 1.34 -9.40
N THR A 183 -10.59 1.11 -8.93
CA THR A 183 -9.91 2.06 -8.03
C THR A 183 -9.49 3.33 -8.75
N THR A 184 -8.93 3.19 -9.95
CA THR A 184 -8.50 4.32 -10.77
C THR A 184 -9.70 5.11 -11.30
N GLY A 185 -10.79 4.42 -11.64
CA GLY A 185 -12.06 5.05 -11.98
C GLY A 185 -12.61 5.92 -10.83
N MET A 186 -12.49 5.46 -9.59
CA MET A 186 -12.87 6.24 -8.41
C MET A 186 -12.00 7.49 -8.23
N LEU A 187 -10.67 7.37 -8.39
CA LEU A 187 -9.77 8.53 -8.34
C LEU A 187 -10.09 9.54 -9.43
N ALA A 188 -10.39 9.08 -10.65
CA ALA A 188 -10.79 9.95 -11.74
C ALA A 188 -12.08 10.73 -11.41
N LEU A 189 -13.06 10.08 -10.79
CA LEU A 189 -14.29 10.76 -10.32
C LEU A 189 -13.99 11.81 -9.24
N LEU A 190 -13.14 11.50 -8.26
CA LEU A 190 -12.79 12.44 -7.20
C LEU A 190 -12.08 13.69 -7.71
N PHE A 191 -11.21 13.54 -8.72
CA PHE A 191 -10.46 14.65 -9.30
C PHE A 191 -11.15 15.33 -10.49
N GLY A 192 -12.27 14.79 -10.99
CA GLY A 192 -12.85 15.23 -12.25
C GLY A 192 -11.89 15.01 -13.43
N PHE A 193 -11.07 13.96 -13.36
CA PHE A 193 -10.04 13.64 -14.34
C PHE A 193 -10.67 13.12 -15.65
N PRO A 194 -10.12 13.45 -16.83
CA PRO A 194 -10.61 12.91 -18.10
C PRO A 194 -10.67 11.38 -18.08
N TRP A 195 -11.85 10.83 -18.37
CA TRP A 195 -12.09 9.39 -18.22
C TRP A 195 -11.16 8.54 -19.10
N GLU A 196 -10.89 9.00 -20.32
CA GLU A 196 -10.03 8.30 -21.28
C GLU A 196 -8.57 8.22 -20.80
N ASP A 197 -8.13 9.20 -20.01
CA ASP A 197 -6.76 9.29 -19.52
C ASP A 197 -6.56 8.63 -18.14
N ARG A 198 -7.62 8.10 -17.52
CA ARG A 198 -7.61 7.66 -16.11
C ARG A 198 -6.43 6.73 -15.75
N ARG A 199 -5.98 5.86 -16.66
CA ARG A 199 -4.85 4.94 -16.44
C ARG A 199 -3.51 5.66 -16.22
N LEU A 200 -3.39 6.94 -16.56
CA LEU A 200 -2.23 7.77 -16.19
C LEU A 200 -2.12 7.91 -14.66
N LEU A 201 -3.23 7.93 -13.93
CA LEU A 201 -3.22 8.00 -12.47
C LEU A 201 -2.57 6.76 -11.85
N THR A 202 -2.82 5.57 -12.40
CA THR A 202 -2.15 4.33 -11.96
C THR A 202 -0.66 4.37 -12.29
N LEU A 203 -0.31 4.75 -13.53
CA LEU A 203 1.08 4.84 -13.98
C LEU A 203 1.91 5.73 -13.07
N TRP A 204 1.39 6.90 -12.68
CA TRP A 204 2.10 7.82 -11.78
C TRP A 204 2.15 7.32 -10.34
N SER A 205 1.14 6.57 -9.90
CA SER A 205 1.11 5.97 -8.56
C SER A 205 2.13 4.83 -8.40
N ASP A 206 2.36 4.04 -9.45
CA ASP A 206 3.30 2.90 -9.40
C ASP A 206 4.76 3.34 -9.62
N TRP A 207 4.98 4.58 -10.08
CA TRP A 207 6.32 5.11 -10.36
C TRP A 207 7.06 5.59 -9.11
N SER A 208 6.32 6.00 -8.07
CA SER A 208 6.86 6.51 -6.79
C SER A 208 7.13 5.39 -5.79
#